data_AF-A0A172T1Q2-F1
#
_entry.id   AF-A0A172T1Q2-F1
#
_cell.length_a   1.000
_cell.length_b   1.000
_cell.length_c   1.000
_cell.angle_alpha   90.00
_cell.angle_beta   90.00
_cell.angle_gamma   90.00
#
_symmetry.space_group_name_H-M   'P 1'
#
loop_
_entity.id
_entity.type
_entity.pdbx_description
1 polymer ?
#
loop_
_entity_poly.entity_id
_entity_poly.type
_entity_poly.pdbx_seq_one_letter_code
_entity_poly.pdbx_strand_id
1 'polypeptide(L)'
;MRINYISLMFIILLTFFFLDVFTNNSISQTIHTFFSVVASPLFNAKVLIEKYFEKNITIQNIKIFANEKPDELLVLSEDLKGYYVRNLNKTGIVLNEKGQLVGFVEKTGNVGYVSKWWESEFPVTLEATNLTITGYYKGYRITIPDPNISLEKLQAKVYMSEYLPYGKLLKNYGMHLGYYENGIFKINIPKVSERVILLESYGNDNRNEQ
;
A
#
# COMPACT_ATOMS: atom_id res chain seq x y z
N MET A 1 -50.69 -6.56 -0.06
CA MET A 1 -49.64 -6.46 0.97
C MET A 1 -48.30 -6.31 0.25
N ARG A 2 -47.66 -5.14 0.26
CA ARG A 2 -46.34 -4.96 -0.39
C ARG A 2 -45.28 -5.52 0.55
N ILE A 3 -44.63 -6.61 0.16
CA ILE A 3 -43.50 -7.17 0.90
C ILE A 3 -42.38 -6.12 0.89
N ASN A 4 -41.93 -5.72 2.07
CA ASN A 4 -40.77 -4.87 2.21
C ASN A 4 -39.53 -5.72 1.98
N TYR A 5 -38.97 -5.65 0.77
CA TYR A 5 -37.80 -6.43 0.36
C TYR A 5 -36.59 -6.24 1.28
N ILE A 6 -36.46 -5.07 1.91
CA ILE A 6 -35.39 -4.79 2.87
C ILE A 6 -35.60 -5.62 4.15
N SER A 7 -36.82 -5.65 4.69
CA SER A 7 -37.14 -6.47 5.86
C SER A 7 -37.01 -7.97 5.57
N LEU A 8 -37.39 -8.41 4.36
CA LEU A 8 -37.23 -9.80 3.95
C LEU A 8 -35.75 -10.20 3.88
N MET A 9 -34.91 -9.38 3.24
CA MET A 9 -33.46 -9.60 3.18
C MET A 9 -32.83 -9.61 4.58
N PHE A 10 -33.25 -8.70 5.45
CA PHE A 10 -32.76 -8.67 6.83
C PHE A 10 -33.12 -9.95 7.60
N ILE A 11 -34.36 -10.44 7.49
CA ILE A 11 -34.79 -11.69 8.13
C ILE A 11 -34.00 -12.89 7.59
N ILE A 12 -33.75 -12.94 6.29
CA ILE A 12 -32.96 -14.01 5.66
C ILE A 12 -31.53 -13.98 6.19
N LEU A 13 -30.87 -12.82 6.21
CA LEU A 13 -29.51 -12.65 6.76
C LEU A 13 -29.44 -13.02 8.24
N LEU A 14 -30.43 -12.59 9.03
CA LEU A 14 -30.51 -12.92 10.45
C LEU A 14 -30.67 -14.42 10.67
N THR A 15 -31.46 -15.10 9.83
CA THR A 15 -31.66 -16.55 9.88
C THR A 15 -30.36 -17.30 9.57
N PHE A 16 -29.61 -16.86 8.57
CA PHE A 16 -28.28 -17.41 8.26
C PHE A 16 -27.29 -17.20 9.40
N PHE A 17 -27.31 -16.01 10.03
CA PHE A 17 -26.45 -15.71 11.18
C PHE A 17 -26.77 -16.62 12.38
N PHE A 18 -28.05 -16.80 12.72
CA PHE A 18 -28.46 -17.73 13.78
C PHE A 18 -28.04 -19.17 13.47
N LEU A 19 -28.28 -19.65 12.25
CA LEU A 19 -27.86 -20.98 11.83
C LEU A 19 -26.34 -21.19 11.94
N ASP A 20 -25.55 -20.18 11.60
CA ASP A 20 -24.08 -20.27 11.70
C ASP A 20 -23.61 -20.34 13.16
N VAL A 21 -24.20 -19.54 14.05
CA VAL A 21 -23.93 -19.60 15.50
C VAL A 21 -24.28 -20.98 16.08
N PHE A 22 -25.44 -21.54 15.71
CA PHE A 22 -25.87 -22.86 16.18
C PHE A 22 -25.10 -24.02 15.56
N THR A 23 -24.39 -23.79 14.46
CA THR A 23 -23.55 -24.80 13.78
C THR A 23 -22.06 -24.60 14.04
N ASN A 24 -21.69 -23.89 15.12
CA ASN A 24 -20.30 -23.60 15.49
C ASN A 24 -19.49 -23.01 14.33
N ASN A 25 -20.08 -22.06 13.59
CA ASN A 25 -19.47 -21.38 12.44
C ASN A 25 -19.15 -22.28 11.23
N SER A 26 -19.74 -23.48 11.15
CA SER A 26 -19.48 -24.44 10.07
C SER A 26 -19.92 -23.91 8.70
N ILE A 27 -21.00 -23.11 8.65
CA ILE A 27 -21.50 -22.51 7.40
C ILE A 27 -20.48 -21.46 6.92
N SER A 28 -20.03 -20.59 7.81
CA SER A 28 -19.00 -19.59 7.51
C SER A 28 -17.67 -20.24 7.07
N GLN A 29 -17.23 -21.31 7.74
CA GLN A 29 -16.03 -22.05 7.34
C GLN A 29 -16.17 -22.71 5.97
N THR A 30 -17.34 -23.29 5.67
CA THR A 30 -17.61 -23.93 4.39
C THR A 30 -17.66 -22.91 3.25
N ILE A 31 -18.31 -21.76 3.48
CA ILE A 31 -18.36 -20.64 2.53
C ILE A 31 -16.94 -20.11 2.28
N HIS A 32 -16.17 -19.86 3.34
CA HIS A 32 -14.79 -19.41 3.23
C HIS A 32 -13.93 -20.42 2.44
N THR A 33 -14.06 -21.71 2.74
CA THR A 33 -13.33 -22.78 2.04
C THR A 33 -13.72 -22.81 0.56
N PHE A 34 -15.02 -22.80 0.25
CA PHE A 34 -15.50 -22.79 -1.13
C PHE A 34 -15.01 -21.57 -1.92
N PHE A 35 -15.14 -20.37 -1.36
CA PHE A 35 -14.63 -19.16 -1.99
C PHE A 35 -13.10 -19.20 -2.15
N SER A 36 -12.35 -19.72 -1.18
CA SER A 36 -10.90 -19.85 -1.30
C SER A 36 -10.46 -20.85 -2.39
N VAL A 37 -11.21 -21.95 -2.54
CA VAL A 37 -10.99 -23.01 -3.54
C VAL A 37 -11.32 -22.52 -4.94
N VAL A 38 -12.35 -21.68 -5.11
CA VAL A 38 -12.72 -21.11 -6.42
C VAL A 38 -11.88 -19.87 -6.76
N ALA A 39 -11.53 -19.04 -5.78
CA ALA A 39 -10.72 -17.85 -5.99
C ALA A 39 -9.26 -18.19 -6.36
N SER A 40 -8.68 -19.25 -5.80
CA SER A 40 -7.30 -19.66 -6.10
C SER A 40 -7.05 -19.97 -7.59
N PRO A 41 -7.83 -20.81 -8.28
CA PRO A 41 -7.63 -21.07 -9.71
C PRO A 41 -7.92 -19.85 -10.58
N LEU A 42 -8.89 -19.01 -10.21
CA LEU A 42 -9.15 -17.74 -10.91
C LEU A 42 -7.97 -16.75 -10.76
N PHE A 43 -7.42 -16.65 -9.56
CA PHE A 43 -6.22 -15.86 -9.30
C PHE A 43 -5.02 -16.39 -10.10
N ASN A 44 -4.81 -17.71 -10.12
CA ASN A 44 -3.74 -18.32 -10.91
C ASN A 44 -3.92 -18.08 -12.41
N ALA A 45 -5.15 -18.14 -12.92
CA ALA A 45 -5.45 -17.84 -14.31
C ALA A 45 -5.17 -16.36 -14.65
N LYS A 46 -5.57 -15.43 -13.76
CA LYS A 46 -5.23 -14.01 -13.87
C LYS A 46 -3.71 -13.82 -13.94
N VAL A 47 -2.96 -14.38 -13.00
CA VAL A 47 -1.48 -14.29 -12.97
C VAL A 47 -0.86 -14.88 -14.22
N LEU A 48 -1.40 -15.97 -14.76
CA LEU A 48 -0.90 -16.57 -16.00
C LEU A 48 -1.12 -15.64 -17.20
N ILE A 49 -2.29 -15.01 -17.28
CA ILE A 49 -2.62 -14.02 -18.30
C ILE A 49 -1.71 -12.80 -18.17
N GLU A 50 -1.56 -12.25 -16.97
CA GLU A 50 -0.70 -11.09 -16.73
C GLU A 50 0.76 -11.40 -17.09
N LYS A 51 1.31 -12.56 -16.69
CA LYS A 51 2.63 -13.02 -17.14
C LYS A 51 2.77 -13.18 -18.65
N TYR A 52 1.72 -13.62 -19.34
CA TYR A 52 1.74 -13.74 -20.81
C TYR A 52 1.84 -12.37 -21.48
N PHE A 53 1.26 -11.34 -20.86
CA PHE A 53 1.28 -9.96 -21.36
C PHE A 53 2.41 -9.09 -20.78
N GLU A 54 3.04 -9.50 -19.67
CA GLU A 54 4.21 -8.82 -19.11
C GLU A 54 5.48 -9.18 -19.89
N LYS A 55 5.86 -8.24 -20.75
CA LYS A 55 7.12 -8.22 -21.48
C LYS A 55 8.29 -8.17 -20.49
N ASN A 56 8.90 -9.32 -20.16
CA ASN A 56 10.13 -9.54 -19.38
C ASN A 56 10.67 -8.26 -18.69
N ILE A 57 10.03 -7.86 -17.60
CA ILE A 57 10.56 -6.81 -16.75
C ILE A 57 11.73 -7.45 -16.01
N THR A 58 12.94 -7.20 -16.52
CA THR A 58 14.18 -7.55 -15.85
C THR A 58 14.11 -6.97 -14.44
N ILE A 59 13.95 -7.82 -13.43
CA ILE A 59 14.01 -7.44 -12.03
C ILE A 59 15.41 -6.87 -11.84
N GLN A 60 15.54 -5.54 -11.86
CA GLN A 60 16.76 -4.92 -11.41
C GLN A 60 16.85 -5.30 -9.95
N ASN A 61 17.87 -6.08 -9.59
CA ASN A 61 18.17 -6.38 -8.19
C ASN A 61 18.30 -5.04 -7.47
N ILE A 62 17.25 -4.66 -6.73
CA ILE A 62 17.23 -3.50 -5.87
C ILE A 62 18.20 -3.80 -4.73
N LYS A 63 19.49 -3.55 -4.98
CA LYS A 63 20.56 -3.56 -3.97
C LYS A 63 20.49 -2.28 -3.13
N ILE A 64 19.30 -1.93 -2.65
CA ILE A 64 19.13 -0.78 -1.74
C ILE A 64 19.48 -1.22 -0.30
N PHE A 65 19.49 -2.53 -0.02
CA PHE A 65 19.80 -3.10 1.30
C PHE A 65 20.80 -4.26 1.21
N ALA A 66 21.44 -4.56 2.34
CA ALA A 66 22.52 -5.53 2.52
C ALA A 66 22.25 -6.91 1.91
N ASN A 67 23.27 -7.79 1.89
CA ASN A 67 23.38 -9.09 1.21
C ASN A 67 22.23 -10.13 1.38
N GLU A 68 21.09 -9.78 1.96
CA GLU A 68 19.91 -10.62 2.14
C GLU A 68 18.82 -10.26 1.13
N LYS A 69 18.13 -11.30 0.63
CA LYS A 69 17.07 -11.15 -0.35
C LYS A 69 15.84 -10.54 0.34
N PRO A 70 15.32 -9.39 -0.12
CA PRO A 70 14.15 -8.79 0.51
C PRO A 70 12.90 -9.65 0.35
N ASP A 71 11.96 -9.53 1.28
CA ASP A 71 10.67 -10.23 1.24
C ASP A 71 9.85 -9.77 0.02
N GLU A 72 9.84 -10.61 -1.01
CA GLU A 72 8.98 -10.47 -2.18
C GLU A 72 7.56 -10.89 -1.82
N LEU A 73 6.62 -9.97 -1.92
CA LEU A 73 5.22 -10.22 -1.65
C LEU A 73 4.39 -10.18 -2.94
N LEU A 74 3.41 -11.07 -3.02
CA LEU A 74 2.52 -11.21 -4.18
C LEU A 74 1.27 -10.37 -3.99
N VAL A 75 1.01 -9.45 -4.92
CA VAL A 75 -0.22 -8.66 -4.97
C VAL A 75 -1.37 -9.53 -5.49
N LEU A 76 -2.45 -9.58 -4.71
CA LEU A 76 -3.62 -10.40 -5.00
C LEU A 76 -4.65 -9.62 -5.82
N SER A 77 -4.94 -8.39 -5.38
CA SER A 77 -5.91 -7.50 -5.98
C SER A 77 -5.63 -6.05 -5.60
N GLU A 78 -6.14 -5.12 -6.41
CA GLU A 78 -5.96 -3.68 -6.24
C GLU A 78 -7.34 -3.01 -6.19
N ASP A 79 -7.50 -2.04 -5.28
CA ASP A 79 -8.66 -1.15 -5.21
C ASP A 79 -8.22 0.32 -5.38
N LEU A 80 -9.11 1.29 -5.21
CA LEU A 80 -8.74 2.71 -5.37
C LEU A 80 -7.73 3.18 -4.33
N LYS A 81 -7.84 2.73 -3.09
CA LYS A 81 -7.07 3.20 -1.93
C LYS A 81 -5.79 2.41 -1.69
N GLY A 82 -5.72 1.17 -2.16
CA GLY A 82 -4.67 0.24 -1.78
C GLY A 82 -4.72 -1.05 -2.57
N TYR A 83 -4.06 -2.07 -2.03
CA TYR A 83 -3.99 -3.40 -2.61
C TYR A 83 -3.77 -4.46 -1.53
N TYR A 84 -4.22 -5.67 -1.84
CA TYR A 84 -4.11 -6.83 -0.95
C TYR A 84 -2.89 -7.66 -1.33
N VAL A 85 -2.21 -8.14 -0.31
CA VAL A 85 -0.92 -8.82 -0.46
C VAL A 85 -0.90 -10.11 0.34
N ARG A 86 -0.36 -11.17 -0.24
CA ARG A 86 -0.29 -12.49 0.41
C ARG A 86 0.83 -12.55 1.45
N ASN A 87 0.56 -13.17 2.60
CA ASN A 87 1.52 -13.49 3.68
C ASN A 87 2.31 -12.26 4.20
N LEU A 88 1.65 -11.11 4.29
CA LEU A 88 2.25 -9.88 4.81
C LEU A 88 2.23 -9.89 6.35
N ASN A 89 3.26 -10.43 6.98
CA ASN A 89 3.26 -10.64 8.43
C ASN A 89 3.87 -9.48 9.24
N LYS A 90 4.48 -8.50 8.57
CA LYS A 90 5.21 -7.41 9.21
C LYS A 90 4.74 -6.06 8.68
N THR A 91 4.79 -5.06 9.53
CA THR A 91 4.49 -3.67 9.15
C THR A 91 5.69 -3.04 8.47
N GLY A 92 5.48 -1.97 7.71
CA GLY A 92 6.56 -1.34 6.96
C GLY A 92 6.07 -0.50 5.79
N ILE A 93 6.99 -0.20 4.89
CA ILE A 93 6.70 0.44 3.61
C ILE A 93 6.91 -0.56 2.47
N VAL A 94 6.24 -0.33 1.35
CA VAL A 94 6.24 -1.24 0.22
C VAL A 94 6.79 -0.54 -1.01
N LEU A 95 7.76 -1.17 -1.66
CA LEU A 95 8.42 -0.69 -2.88
C LEU A 95 8.04 -1.58 -4.08
N ASN A 96 8.08 -1.02 -5.29
CA ASN A 96 8.02 -1.82 -6.52
C ASN A 96 9.41 -2.35 -6.91
N GLU A 97 9.48 -3.12 -8.00
CA GLU A 97 10.70 -3.68 -8.60
C GLU A 97 11.68 -2.63 -9.15
N LYS A 98 11.30 -1.35 -9.17
CA LYS A 98 12.17 -0.22 -9.48
C LYS A 98 12.65 0.54 -8.23
N GLY A 99 12.24 0.08 -7.05
CA GLY A 99 12.55 0.67 -5.75
C GLY A 99 11.60 1.81 -5.37
N GLN A 100 10.65 2.20 -6.22
CA GLN A 100 9.78 3.34 -5.93
C GLN A 100 8.82 3.01 -4.78
N LEU A 101 8.61 3.97 -3.87
CA LEU A 101 7.62 3.85 -2.80
C LEU A 101 6.23 3.70 -3.41
N VAL A 102 5.56 2.58 -3.14
CA VAL A 102 4.20 2.30 -3.62
C VAL A 102 3.17 2.53 -2.50
N GLY A 103 3.50 2.17 -1.26
CA GLY A 103 2.52 2.25 -0.20
C GLY A 103 3.03 1.95 1.20
N PHE A 104 2.09 1.99 2.14
CA PHE A 104 2.29 1.77 3.57
C PHE A 104 1.47 0.56 4.01
N VAL A 105 2.07 -0.33 4.79
CA VAL A 105 1.35 -1.48 5.34
C VAL A 105 0.36 -1.01 6.40
N GLU A 106 -0.93 -1.26 6.18
CA GLU A 106 -1.99 -0.93 7.15
C GLU A 106 -2.43 -2.16 7.96
N LYS A 107 -2.46 -3.33 7.32
CA LYS A 107 -2.92 -4.57 7.95
C LYS A 107 -1.98 -5.72 7.62
N THR A 108 -1.60 -6.49 8.63
CA THR A 108 -0.80 -7.71 8.51
C THR A 108 -1.66 -8.98 8.60
N GLY A 109 -1.11 -10.11 8.14
CA GLY A 109 -1.70 -11.44 8.19
C GLY A 109 -1.48 -12.23 6.88
N ASN A 110 -2.13 -13.39 6.78
CA ASN A 110 -2.12 -14.24 5.58
C ASN A 110 -2.59 -13.47 4.32
N VAL A 111 -3.47 -12.49 4.51
CA VAL A 111 -3.81 -11.46 3.54
C VAL A 111 -3.68 -10.11 4.24
N GLY A 112 -2.61 -9.39 3.92
CA GLY A 112 -2.40 -8.03 4.41
C GLY A 112 -2.94 -6.99 3.43
N TYR A 113 -3.01 -5.76 3.90
CA TYR A 113 -3.47 -4.61 3.13
C TYR A 113 -2.43 -3.50 3.16
N VAL A 114 -2.17 -2.93 1.99
CA VAL A 114 -1.21 -1.85 1.78
C VAL A 114 -1.96 -0.68 1.18
N SER A 115 -1.94 0.48 1.83
CA SER A 115 -2.49 1.70 1.26
C SER A 115 -1.49 2.34 0.30
N LYS A 116 -2.01 2.82 -0.82
CA LYS A 116 -1.23 3.58 -1.79
C LYS A 116 -0.78 4.87 -1.14
N TRP A 117 0.50 5.20 -1.28
CA TRP A 117 1.02 6.39 -0.60
C TRP A 117 0.30 7.65 -1.09
N TRP A 118 -0.08 7.72 -2.36
CA TRP A 118 -0.78 8.89 -2.91
C TRP A 118 -2.21 9.05 -2.38
N GLU A 119 -2.77 8.01 -1.79
CA GLU A 119 -4.07 8.02 -1.09
C GLU A 119 -3.90 8.22 0.44
N SER A 120 -2.66 8.36 0.91
CA SER A 120 -2.30 8.55 2.31
C SER A 120 -1.98 10.01 2.65
N GLU A 121 -1.88 10.32 3.93
CA GLU A 121 -1.46 11.64 4.41
C GLU A 121 -0.22 11.52 5.29
N PHE A 122 0.81 12.30 5.01
CA PHE A 122 2.08 12.21 5.74
C PHE A 122 2.97 13.44 5.51
N PRO A 123 3.91 13.72 6.42
CA PRO A 123 4.87 14.80 6.22
C PRO A 123 5.84 14.48 5.08
N VAL A 124 6.23 15.53 4.34
CA VAL A 124 7.17 15.45 3.21
C VAL A 124 8.34 16.41 3.39
N THR A 125 9.45 16.08 2.75
CA THR A 125 10.63 16.97 2.65
C THR A 125 10.73 17.47 1.21
N LEU A 126 10.80 18.79 1.04
CA LEU A 126 11.06 19.44 -0.24
C LEU A 126 12.52 19.87 -0.29
N GLU A 127 13.27 19.36 -1.25
CA GLU A 127 14.67 19.71 -1.46
C GLU A 127 14.82 20.57 -2.71
N ALA A 128 15.19 21.84 -2.49
CA ALA A 128 15.57 22.79 -3.52
C ALA A 128 17.09 23.03 -3.46
N THR A 129 17.65 23.69 -4.49
CA THR A 129 19.11 23.87 -4.65
C THR A 129 19.82 24.39 -3.41
N ASN A 130 19.19 25.31 -2.65
CA ASN A 130 19.82 26.01 -1.53
C ASN A 130 19.06 25.88 -0.21
N LEU A 131 17.99 25.08 -0.16
CA LEU A 131 17.13 25.00 1.00
C LEU A 131 16.38 23.67 1.06
N THR A 132 16.08 23.23 2.27
CA THR A 132 15.26 22.05 2.55
C THR A 132 14.10 22.48 3.43
N ILE A 133 12.88 22.11 3.04
CA ILE A 133 11.63 22.54 3.68
C ILE A 133 10.83 21.32 4.09
N THR A 134 10.13 21.42 5.21
CA THR A 134 9.12 20.45 5.62
C THR A 134 7.74 20.89 5.16
N GLY A 135 6.98 19.95 4.61
CA GLY A 135 5.59 20.17 4.22
C GLY A 135 4.71 19.00 4.67
N TYR A 136 3.43 19.09 4.35
CA TYR A 136 2.46 18.03 4.60
C TYR A 136 1.73 17.66 3.31
N TYR A 137 1.79 16.38 2.94
CA TYR A 137 1.06 15.84 1.79
C TYR A 137 -0.34 15.40 2.21
N LYS A 138 -1.34 15.86 1.47
CA LYS A 138 -2.74 15.44 1.63
C LYS A 138 -3.50 15.64 0.32
N GLY A 139 -4.12 14.56 -0.17
CA GLY A 139 -5.04 14.63 -1.32
C GLY A 139 -4.43 15.33 -2.53
N TYR A 140 -3.27 14.85 -3.00
CA TYR A 140 -2.55 15.38 -4.16
C TYR A 140 -2.04 16.82 -4.01
N ARG A 141 -2.02 17.36 -2.79
CA ARG A 141 -1.53 18.72 -2.49
C ARG A 141 -0.48 18.69 -1.40
N ILE A 142 0.41 19.68 -1.43
CA ILE A 142 1.41 19.90 -0.40
C ILE A 142 1.15 21.25 0.25
N THR A 143 0.97 21.23 1.57
CA THR A 143 0.88 22.43 2.39
C THR A 143 2.24 22.68 3.04
N ILE A 144 2.77 23.88 2.87
CA ILE A 144 4.02 24.32 3.49
C ILE A 144 3.64 25.32 4.60
N PRO A 145 3.95 25.04 5.87
CA PRO A 145 3.55 25.91 6.98
C PRO A 145 4.41 27.16 7.14
N ASP A 146 5.58 27.24 6.48
CA ASP A 146 6.49 28.38 6.60
C ASP A 146 6.05 29.57 5.72
N PRO A 147 5.63 30.70 6.32
CA PRO A 147 5.15 31.88 5.59
C PRO A 147 6.26 32.66 4.87
N ASN A 148 7.54 32.40 5.17
CA ASN A 148 8.66 33.14 4.58
C ASN A 148 9.05 32.60 3.20
N ILE A 149 8.40 31.53 2.73
CA ILE A 149 8.75 30.81 1.52
C ILE A 149 7.84 31.25 0.38
N SER A 150 8.44 31.79 -0.68
CA SER A 150 7.72 32.11 -1.91
C SER A 150 7.40 30.82 -2.69
N LEU A 151 6.19 30.30 -2.49
CA LEU A 151 5.71 29.06 -3.12
C LEU A 151 5.73 29.11 -4.66
N GLU A 152 5.49 30.29 -5.23
CA GLU A 152 5.42 30.52 -6.68
C GLU A 152 6.78 30.40 -7.37
N LYS A 153 7.88 30.58 -6.63
CA LYS A 153 9.26 30.48 -7.15
C LYS A 153 9.96 29.21 -6.70
N LEU A 154 9.31 28.41 -5.86
CA LEU A 154 9.90 27.19 -5.33
C LEU A 154 9.96 26.12 -6.44
N GLN A 155 11.17 25.63 -6.69
CA GLN A 155 11.44 24.46 -7.52
C GLN A 155 12.16 23.44 -6.63
N ALA A 156 11.47 22.36 -6.30
CA ALA A 156 11.97 21.37 -5.36
C ALA A 156 11.58 19.95 -5.76
N LYS A 157 12.46 19.00 -5.46
CA LYS A 157 12.10 17.58 -5.44
C LYS A 157 11.38 17.27 -4.14
N VAL A 158 10.31 16.49 -4.23
CA VAL A 158 9.51 16.11 -3.06
C VAL A 158 9.86 14.69 -2.66
N TYR A 159 10.18 14.50 -1.39
CA TYR A 159 10.51 13.21 -0.79
C TYR A 159 9.57 12.92 0.37
N MET A 160 9.44 11.64 0.73
CA MET A 160 8.92 11.28 2.04
C MET A 160 9.77 11.97 3.12
N SER A 161 9.13 12.51 4.16
CA SER A 161 9.84 13.26 5.20
C SER A 161 11.03 12.48 5.75
N GLU A 162 12.19 13.13 5.84
CA GLU A 162 13.40 12.53 6.43
C GLU A 162 13.22 12.11 7.89
N TYR A 163 12.19 12.64 8.56
CA TYR A 163 11.83 12.32 9.93
C TYR A 163 10.92 11.08 10.05
N LEU A 164 10.43 10.54 8.94
CA LEU A 164 9.70 9.27 8.92
C LEU A 164 10.66 8.08 8.80
N PRO A 165 10.26 6.88 9.28
CA PRO A 165 10.99 5.65 9.01
C PRO A 165 11.27 5.51 7.51
N TYR A 166 12.50 5.15 7.15
CA TYR A 166 13.00 5.07 5.76
C TYR A 166 13.09 6.41 5.00
N GLY A 167 12.55 7.53 5.49
CA GLY A 167 12.51 8.79 4.72
C GLY A 167 13.89 9.26 4.22
N LYS A 168 14.84 9.37 5.15
CA LYS A 168 16.24 9.74 4.83
C LYS A 168 16.90 8.77 3.85
N LEU A 169 16.62 7.49 4.03
CA LEU A 169 17.15 6.43 3.21
C LEU A 169 16.57 6.46 1.79
N LEU A 170 15.24 6.55 1.63
CA LEU A 170 14.60 6.70 0.32
C LEU A 170 15.13 7.94 -0.41
N LYS A 171 15.30 9.06 0.31
CA LYS A 171 15.90 10.29 -0.21
C LYS A 171 17.33 10.07 -0.72
N ASN A 172 18.19 9.42 0.06
CA ASN A 172 19.58 9.15 -0.33
C ASN A 172 19.69 8.31 -1.61
N TYR A 173 18.70 7.45 -1.88
CA TYR A 173 18.60 6.69 -3.13
C TYR A 173 17.86 7.44 -4.27
N GLY A 174 17.56 8.73 -4.08
CA GLY A 174 16.94 9.58 -5.10
C GLY A 174 15.45 9.31 -5.34
N MET A 175 14.79 8.62 -4.40
CA MET A 175 13.40 8.17 -4.57
C MET A 175 12.42 9.28 -4.18
N HIS A 176 12.20 10.18 -5.15
CA HIS A 176 11.30 11.31 -5.04
C HIS A 176 9.87 10.92 -5.44
N LEU A 177 8.91 11.53 -4.75
CA LEU A 177 7.46 11.40 -4.94
C LEU A 177 6.94 12.27 -6.09
N GLY A 178 7.73 13.23 -6.54
CA GLY A 178 7.38 14.19 -7.58
C GLY A 178 8.18 15.47 -7.47
N TYR A 179 7.68 16.50 -8.15
CA TYR A 179 8.29 17.82 -8.22
C TYR A 179 7.30 18.87 -7.72
N TYR A 180 7.78 19.86 -6.97
CA TYR A 180 7.02 21.04 -6.63
C TYR A 180 7.55 22.20 -7.45
N GLU A 181 6.71 22.75 -8.32
CA GLU A 181 7.07 23.82 -9.26
C GLU A 181 5.92 24.80 -9.39
N ASN A 182 6.22 26.10 -9.29
CA ASN A 182 5.24 27.17 -9.49
C ASN A 182 3.99 27.03 -8.62
N GLY A 183 4.16 26.67 -7.34
CA GLY A 183 3.05 26.46 -6.40
C GLY A 183 2.26 25.15 -6.58
N ILE A 184 2.64 24.31 -7.55
CA ILE A 184 1.91 23.08 -7.90
C ILE A 184 2.79 21.86 -7.63
N PHE A 185 2.20 20.86 -6.96
CA PHE A 185 2.81 19.55 -6.82
C PHE A 185 2.51 18.66 -8.04
N LYS A 186 3.54 18.39 -8.84
CA LYS A 186 3.54 17.42 -9.93
C LYS A 186 3.90 16.05 -9.37
N ILE A 187 2.88 15.28 -9.03
CA ILE A 187 2.99 13.94 -8.46
C ILE A 187 3.55 12.94 -9.49
N ASN A 188 4.41 12.03 -9.04
CA ASN A 188 4.89 10.88 -9.81
C ASN A 188 4.30 9.59 -9.21
N ILE A 189 3.19 9.12 -9.79
CA ILE A 189 2.48 7.93 -9.30
C ILE A 189 3.18 6.68 -9.87
N PRO A 190 3.73 5.79 -9.01
CA PRO A 190 4.34 4.55 -9.47
C PRO A 190 3.29 3.51 -9.83
N LYS A 191 3.66 2.58 -10.73
CA LYS A 191 2.84 1.39 -11.00
C LYS A 191 2.95 0.42 -9.82
N VAL A 192 1.80 -0.10 -9.36
CA VAL A 192 1.76 -1.28 -8.49
C VAL A 192 2.03 -2.50 -9.36
N SER A 193 3.08 -3.25 -9.04
CA SER A 193 3.47 -4.44 -9.80
C SER A 193 2.91 -5.71 -9.18
N GLU A 194 2.89 -6.81 -9.93
CA GLU A 194 2.44 -8.12 -9.40
C GLU A 194 3.21 -8.54 -8.14
N ARG A 195 4.48 -8.15 -8.07
CA ARG A 195 5.36 -8.36 -6.94
C ARG A 195 5.83 -7.03 -6.38
N VAL A 196 5.83 -6.96 -5.07
CA VAL A 196 6.29 -5.80 -4.31
C VAL A 196 7.27 -6.25 -3.25
N ILE A 197 8.09 -5.32 -2.79
CA ILE A 197 9.14 -5.57 -1.80
C ILE A 197 8.77 -4.88 -0.51
N LEU A 198 8.74 -5.63 0.59
CA LEU A 198 8.52 -5.07 1.92
C LEU A 198 9.84 -4.55 2.50
N LEU A 199 9.81 -3.31 2.97
CA LEU A 199 10.78 -2.79 3.93
C LEU A 199 10.12 -2.74 5.30
N GLU A 200 10.40 -3.77 6.08
CA GLU A 200 9.86 -3.97 7.42
C GLU A 200 10.26 -2.82 8.32
N SER A 201 9.32 -2.27 9.10
CA SER A 201 9.58 -1.17 10.04
C SER A 201 10.62 -1.55 11.10
N TYR A 202 11.62 -0.69 11.32
CA TYR A 202 12.56 -0.79 12.43
C TYR A 202 11.82 -0.51 13.76
N GLY A 203 11.17 -1.55 14.31
CA GLY A 203 10.59 -1.50 15.65
C GLY A 203 9.26 -2.22 15.78
N ASN A 204 9.31 -3.52 16.10
CA ASN A 204 8.33 -4.20 16.97
C ASN A 204 8.70 -5.66 17.32
N ASP A 205 9.98 -6.01 17.45
CA ASP A 205 10.36 -7.34 17.97
C ASP A 205 10.13 -7.50 19.50
N ASN A 206 9.73 -6.43 20.22
CA ASN A 206 9.58 -6.47 21.68
C ASN A 206 8.13 -6.32 22.18
N ARG A 207 7.14 -6.94 21.52
CA ARG A 207 5.76 -7.02 22.04
C ARG A 207 5.21 -8.43 22.27
N ASN A 208 6.06 -9.46 22.19
CA ASN A 208 5.67 -10.85 22.48
C ASN A 208 6.45 -11.48 23.67
N GLU A 209 7.05 -10.66 24.53
CA GLU A 209 7.58 -11.08 25.82
C GLU A 209 7.00 -10.20 26.93
N GLN A 210 5.73 -10.40 27.25
CA GLN A 210 5.12 -10.03 28.53
C GLN A 210 3.82 -10.81 28.75
#